data_AF-A0A9E4BFI3-F1
#
_entry.id   AF-A0A9E4BFI3-F1
#
_cell.length_a   1.000
_cell.length_b   1.000
_cell.length_c   1.000
_cell.angle_alpha   90.00
_cell.angle_beta   90.00
_cell.angle_gamma   90.00
#
_symmetry.space_group_name_H-M   'P 1'
#
loop_
_entity.id
_entity.type
_entity.pdbx_description
1 polymer ?
#
loop_
_entity_poly.entity_id
_entity_poly.type
_entity_poly.pdbx_seq_one_letter_code
_entity_poly.pdbx_strand_id
1 'polypeptide(L)'
;MDKTIKRTPDGKPERRTPDEMLRDAVSDDTDIPGKGKPLDLKAYFRPGAEHRMAGKILRDNNVLPAQLQERKDAEEHLKKAEEHLQRATEKIAPLQKAIRPIAQTLIRTFSNDKEMCEALGLDALPEDFHPNSQTPPASDLLGTISTFDQLCKQYNARVRDLTYHYLENLRLAHENTEASKKRQLANRSLLPAYAPIAKIDIEAQREYIQKRFPLLPERPHDWQSRLKTWQRSQHPALWRRIFKSA
;
A
#
# COMPACT_ATOMS: atom_id res chain seq x y z
N MET A 1 -24.92 71.40 -4.67
CA MET A 1 -23.88 70.60 -5.35
C MET A 1 -22.54 71.10 -4.86
N ASP A 2 -21.87 70.33 -4.01
CA ASP A 2 -20.60 70.72 -3.40
C ASP A 2 -19.47 70.73 -4.43
N LYS A 3 -18.77 71.86 -4.52
CA LYS A 3 -17.63 72.06 -5.42
C LYS A 3 -16.36 71.64 -4.68
N THR A 4 -15.71 70.60 -5.16
CA THR A 4 -14.41 70.13 -4.64
C THR A 4 -13.27 70.99 -5.20
N ILE A 5 -12.40 71.47 -4.32
CA ILE A 5 -11.26 72.33 -4.69
C ILE A 5 -10.03 71.44 -4.89
N LYS A 6 -9.52 71.35 -6.12
CA LYS A 6 -8.17 70.82 -6.39
C LYS A 6 -7.26 71.97 -6.82
N ARG A 7 -5.96 71.84 -6.52
CA ARG A 7 -4.91 72.77 -6.97
C ARG A 7 -4.33 72.25 -8.27
N THR A 8 -4.14 73.15 -9.24
CA THR A 8 -3.38 72.84 -10.47
C THR A 8 -1.89 72.63 -10.15
N PRO A 9 -1.08 72.08 -11.09
CA PRO A 9 0.38 71.89 -10.88
C PRO A 9 1.13 73.19 -10.52
N ASP A 10 0.62 74.36 -10.95
CA ASP A 10 1.12 75.69 -10.61
C ASP A 10 0.49 76.29 -9.32
N GLY A 11 -0.20 75.46 -8.53
CA GLY A 11 -0.63 75.80 -7.17
C GLY A 11 -1.87 76.69 -7.04
N LYS A 12 -2.53 77.09 -8.12
CA LYS A 12 -3.76 77.91 -8.05
C LYS A 12 -5.00 77.03 -7.80
N PRO A 13 -5.91 77.41 -6.88
CA PRO A 13 -7.12 76.64 -6.61
C PRO A 13 -8.14 76.85 -7.72
N GLU A 14 -8.55 75.78 -8.39
CA GLU A 14 -9.60 75.80 -9.41
C GLU A 14 -10.84 75.06 -8.88
N ARG A 15 -12.02 75.67 -9.04
CA ARG A 15 -13.30 75.11 -8.57
C ARG A 15 -13.98 74.42 -9.74
N ARG A 16 -13.83 73.09 -9.85
CA ARG A 16 -14.51 72.29 -10.87
C ARG A 16 -15.75 71.61 -10.30
N THR A 17 -16.74 71.39 -11.15
CA THR A 17 -17.94 70.61 -10.82
C THR A 17 -17.67 69.11 -11.02
N PRO A 18 -18.39 68.21 -10.32
CA PRO A 18 -18.22 66.76 -10.47
C PRO A 18 -18.37 66.27 -11.91
N ASP A 19 -19.25 66.91 -12.71
CA ASP A 19 -19.45 66.56 -14.12
C ASP A 19 -18.25 66.94 -15.00
N GLU A 20 -17.55 68.04 -14.70
CA GLU A 20 -16.30 68.40 -15.38
C GLU A 20 -15.17 67.43 -15.02
N MET A 21 -15.12 66.97 -13.77
CA MET A 21 -14.15 65.95 -13.33
C MET A 21 -14.36 64.60 -14.02
N LEU A 22 -15.62 64.20 -14.21
CA LEU A 22 -15.95 62.98 -14.95
C LEU A 22 -15.62 63.11 -16.43
N ARG A 23 -15.84 64.29 -17.03
CA ARG A 23 -15.53 64.55 -18.44
C ARG A 23 -14.02 64.52 -18.70
N ASP A 24 -13.20 65.08 -17.81
CA ASP A 24 -11.74 65.00 -17.89
C ASP A 24 -11.22 63.58 -17.69
N ALA A 25 -11.79 62.83 -16.73
CA ALA A 25 -11.41 61.43 -16.48
C ALA A 25 -11.74 60.50 -17.67
N VAL A 26 -12.80 60.81 -18.43
CA VAL A 26 -13.15 60.09 -19.66
C VAL A 26 -12.24 60.48 -20.82
N SER A 27 -11.72 61.71 -20.87
CA SER A 27 -10.78 62.14 -21.92
C SER A 27 -9.35 61.61 -21.72
N ASP A 28 -8.88 61.46 -20.48
CA ASP A 28 -7.53 60.92 -20.17
C ASP A 28 -7.40 59.41 -20.45
N ASP A 29 -8.52 58.71 -20.60
CA ASP A 29 -8.57 57.25 -20.73
C ASP A 29 -8.48 56.77 -22.21
N THR A 30 -8.09 57.67 -23.12
CA THR A 30 -8.04 57.44 -24.57
C THR A 30 -6.73 56.85 -25.08
N ASP A 31 -5.67 56.84 -24.26
CA ASP A 31 -4.33 56.37 -24.64
C ASP A 31 -3.86 55.11 -23.89
N ILE A 32 -4.78 54.18 -23.61
CA ILE A 32 -4.37 52.84 -23.14
C ILE A 32 -4.04 51.96 -24.36
N PRO A 33 -2.77 51.57 -24.58
CA PRO A 33 -2.42 50.71 -25.69
C PRO A 33 -3.14 49.35 -25.54
N GLY A 34 -4.07 49.06 -26.46
CA GLY A 34 -4.78 47.77 -26.52
C GLY A 34 -6.30 47.83 -26.26
N LYS A 35 -6.88 49.01 -25.95
CA LYS A 35 -8.33 49.17 -25.81
C LYS A 35 -9.04 48.80 -27.13
N GLY A 36 -9.98 47.85 -27.07
CA GLY A 36 -10.80 47.43 -28.22
C GLY A 36 -10.24 46.31 -29.10
N LYS A 37 -9.00 45.85 -28.89
CA LYS A 37 -8.51 44.64 -29.56
C LYS A 37 -9.14 43.42 -28.89
N PRO A 38 -9.78 42.50 -29.63
CA PRO A 38 -10.28 41.26 -29.05
C PRO A 38 -9.10 40.53 -28.41
N LEU A 39 -9.23 40.22 -27.12
CA LEU A 39 -8.18 39.53 -26.38
C LEU A 39 -7.96 38.18 -27.06
N ASP A 40 -6.80 38.00 -27.70
CA ASP A 40 -6.47 36.73 -28.33
C ASP A 40 -6.10 35.71 -27.26
N LEU A 41 -7.14 35.08 -26.71
CA LEU A 41 -7.01 34.01 -25.73
C LEU A 41 -6.17 32.85 -26.30
N LYS A 42 -6.16 32.62 -27.61
CA LYS A 42 -5.34 31.56 -28.22
C LYS A 42 -3.85 31.89 -28.14
N ALA A 43 -3.46 33.15 -28.29
CA ALA A 43 -2.07 33.58 -28.09
C ALA A 43 -1.66 33.47 -26.62
N TYR A 44 -2.57 33.79 -25.69
CA TYR A 44 -2.32 33.72 -24.25
C TYR A 44 -2.04 32.31 -23.74
N PHE A 45 -2.72 31.30 -24.29
CA PHE A 45 -2.51 29.88 -23.93
C PHE A 45 -1.47 29.17 -24.80
N ARG A 46 -0.84 29.83 -25.78
CA ARG A 46 0.25 29.22 -26.55
C ARG A 46 1.52 29.19 -25.69
N PRO A 47 2.12 28.02 -25.45
CA PRO A 47 3.41 27.96 -24.79
C PRO A 47 4.44 28.77 -25.61
N GLY A 48 5.18 29.64 -24.93
CA GLY A 48 6.26 30.42 -25.53
C GLY A 48 7.22 29.54 -26.34
N ALA A 49 7.96 30.13 -27.30
CA ALA A 49 8.89 29.38 -28.14
C ALA A 49 9.87 28.53 -27.30
N GLU A 50 10.32 29.08 -26.17
CA GLU A 50 11.18 28.41 -25.19
C GLU A 50 10.50 27.19 -24.55
N HIS A 51 9.24 27.30 -24.11
CA HIS A 51 8.49 26.17 -23.55
C HIS A 51 8.21 25.07 -24.59
N ARG A 52 7.98 25.45 -25.85
CA ARG A 52 7.83 24.48 -26.95
C ARG A 52 9.13 23.75 -27.23
N MET A 53 10.26 24.45 -27.22
CA MET A 53 11.58 23.84 -27.37
C MET A 53 11.94 22.95 -26.17
N ALA A 54 11.72 23.41 -24.95
CA ALA A 54 11.95 22.60 -23.75
C ALA A 54 11.08 21.32 -23.77
N GLY A 55 9.80 21.44 -24.14
CA GLY A 55 8.92 20.28 -24.30
C GLY A 55 9.36 19.34 -25.42
N LYS A 56 9.91 19.86 -26.52
CA LYS A 56 10.49 19.05 -27.60
C LYS A 56 11.76 18.33 -27.14
N ILE A 57 12.68 19.01 -26.46
CA ILE A 57 13.91 18.40 -25.92
C ILE A 57 13.58 17.29 -24.92
N LEU A 58 12.63 17.53 -24.00
CA LEU A 58 12.19 16.50 -23.05
C LEU A 58 11.60 15.29 -23.75
N ARG A 59 10.75 15.51 -24.76
CA ARG A 59 10.16 14.43 -25.57
C ARG A 59 11.20 13.66 -26.37
N ASP A 60 12.12 14.36 -27.02
CA ASP A 60 13.18 13.77 -27.86
C ASP A 60 14.16 12.93 -27.01
N ASN A 61 14.29 13.22 -25.72
CA ASN A 61 15.13 12.46 -24.78
C ASN A 61 14.34 11.45 -23.93
N ASN A 62 13.05 11.22 -24.19
CA ASN A 62 12.16 10.38 -23.36
C ASN A 62 12.15 10.75 -21.86
N VAL A 63 12.41 12.01 -21.51
CA VAL A 63 12.43 12.49 -20.12
C VAL A 63 11.08 13.09 -19.77
N LEU A 64 10.42 12.52 -18.77
CA LEU A 64 9.17 13.08 -18.25
C LEU A 64 9.46 14.27 -17.32
N PRO A 65 8.60 15.30 -17.33
CA PRO A 65 8.57 16.28 -16.26
C PRO A 65 8.49 15.58 -14.91
N ALA A 66 9.23 16.09 -13.93
CA ALA A 66 9.47 15.39 -12.67
C ALA A 66 8.16 15.04 -11.92
N GLN A 67 7.10 15.86 -12.05
CA GLN A 67 5.76 15.58 -11.51
C GLN A 67 5.06 14.37 -12.17
N LEU A 68 5.25 14.20 -13.49
CA LEU A 68 4.71 13.08 -14.25
C LEU A 68 5.54 11.81 -14.03
N GLN A 69 6.85 11.95 -13.80
CA GLN A 69 7.73 10.84 -13.45
C GLN A 69 7.34 10.23 -12.09
N GLU A 70 7.19 11.05 -11.04
CA GLU A 70 6.77 10.56 -9.71
C GLU A 70 5.41 9.84 -9.75
N ARG A 71 4.48 10.35 -10.56
CA ARG A 71 3.20 9.70 -10.77
C ARG A 71 3.37 8.33 -11.44
N LYS A 72 4.13 8.28 -12.53
CA LYS A 72 4.40 7.04 -13.26
C LYS A 72 5.04 6.01 -12.33
N ASP A 73 6.04 6.42 -11.55
CA ASP A 73 6.74 5.54 -10.61
C ASP A 73 5.78 5.03 -9.51
N ALA A 74 4.89 5.88 -8.99
CA ALA A 74 3.86 5.45 -8.05
C ALA A 74 2.90 4.41 -8.65
N GLU A 75 2.41 4.64 -9.86
CA GLU A 75 1.53 3.70 -10.58
C GLU A 75 2.25 2.37 -10.88
N GLU A 76 3.53 2.41 -11.26
CA GLU A 76 4.34 1.22 -11.48
C GLU A 76 4.53 0.41 -10.19
N HIS A 77 4.81 1.06 -9.07
CA HIS A 77 4.94 0.38 -7.77
C HIS A 77 3.62 -0.22 -7.29
N LEU A 78 2.49 0.48 -7.49
CA LEU A 78 1.16 -0.08 -7.22
C LEU A 78 0.90 -1.34 -8.06
N LYS A 79 1.18 -1.28 -9.36
CA LYS A 79 1.03 -2.43 -10.25
C LYS A 79 1.94 -3.59 -9.84
N LYS A 80 3.20 -3.32 -9.48
CA LYS A 80 4.12 -4.34 -8.96
C LYS A 80 3.59 -4.97 -7.68
N ALA A 81 3.03 -4.18 -6.75
CA ALA A 81 2.43 -4.70 -5.53
C ALA A 81 1.28 -5.66 -5.83
N GLU A 82 0.38 -5.30 -6.75
CA GLU A 82 -0.72 -6.15 -7.20
C GLU A 82 -0.23 -7.45 -7.88
N GLU A 83 0.73 -7.34 -8.78
CA GLU A 83 1.34 -8.50 -9.44
C GLU A 83 2.01 -9.45 -8.43
N HIS A 84 2.71 -8.90 -7.43
CA HIS A 84 3.31 -9.69 -6.35
C HIS A 84 2.24 -10.38 -5.50
N LEU A 85 1.18 -9.68 -5.14
CA LEU A 85 0.05 -10.25 -4.38
C LEU A 85 -0.59 -11.40 -5.14
N GLN A 86 -0.87 -11.23 -6.43
CA GLN A 86 -1.49 -12.26 -7.27
C GLN A 86 -0.57 -13.49 -7.39
N ARG A 87 0.69 -13.29 -7.78
CA ARG A 87 1.68 -14.38 -7.92
C ARG A 87 1.91 -15.13 -6.61
N ALA A 88 1.96 -14.43 -5.49
CA ALA A 88 2.12 -15.06 -4.19
C ALA A 88 0.86 -15.85 -3.81
N THR A 89 -0.33 -15.32 -4.06
CA THR A 89 -1.59 -16.01 -3.79
C THR A 89 -1.67 -17.34 -4.56
N GLU A 90 -1.28 -17.33 -5.83
CA GLU A 90 -1.22 -18.54 -6.67
C GLU A 90 -0.24 -19.59 -6.13
N LYS A 91 0.87 -19.16 -5.53
CA LYS A 91 1.88 -20.06 -4.92
C LYS A 91 1.50 -20.53 -3.51
N ILE A 92 0.77 -19.73 -2.75
CA ILE A 92 0.37 -20.02 -1.37
C ILE A 92 -0.83 -20.98 -1.33
N ALA A 93 -1.78 -20.82 -2.25
CA ALA A 93 -2.98 -21.68 -2.34
C ALA A 93 -2.68 -23.20 -2.37
N PRO A 94 -1.74 -23.72 -3.19
CA PRO A 94 -1.43 -25.15 -3.19
C PRO A 94 -0.78 -25.61 -1.87
N LEU A 95 0.03 -24.76 -1.23
CA LEU A 95 0.60 -25.08 0.08
C LEU A 95 -0.49 -25.23 1.15
N GLN A 96 -1.48 -24.31 1.18
CA GLN A 96 -2.62 -24.44 2.10
C GLN A 96 -3.41 -25.73 1.84
N LYS A 97 -3.64 -26.08 0.57
CA LYS A 97 -4.32 -27.33 0.20
C LYS A 97 -3.52 -28.58 0.61
N ALA A 98 -2.19 -28.53 0.60
CA ALA A 98 -1.34 -29.64 1.03
C ALA A 98 -1.22 -29.75 2.56
N ILE A 99 -1.17 -28.61 3.27
CA ILE A 99 -1.02 -28.56 4.73
C ILE A 99 -2.29 -29.06 5.43
N ARG A 100 -3.47 -28.65 4.94
CA ARG A 100 -4.76 -28.97 5.56
C ARG A 100 -4.99 -30.47 5.83
N PRO A 101 -4.89 -31.39 4.86
CA PRO A 101 -5.12 -32.81 5.12
C PRO A 101 -4.10 -33.39 6.11
N ILE A 102 -2.83 -32.97 6.03
CA ILE A 102 -1.78 -33.42 6.94
C ILE A 102 -2.07 -32.96 8.37
N ALA A 103 -2.48 -31.70 8.55
CA ALA A 103 -2.88 -31.17 9.85
C ALA A 103 -4.05 -31.98 10.46
N GLN A 104 -5.06 -32.31 9.64
CA GLN A 104 -6.21 -33.11 10.07
C GLN A 104 -5.82 -34.52 10.51
N THR A 105 -4.93 -35.17 9.75
CA THR A 105 -4.38 -36.48 10.09
C THR A 105 -3.64 -36.44 11.43
N LEU A 106 -2.86 -35.37 11.68
CA LEU A 106 -2.15 -35.20 12.95
C LEU A 106 -3.11 -34.99 14.11
N ILE A 107 -4.10 -34.10 13.99
CA ILE A 107 -5.10 -33.86 15.04
C ILE A 107 -5.83 -35.15 15.42
N ARG A 108 -6.17 -35.99 14.42
CA ARG A 108 -6.82 -37.29 14.65
C ARG A 108 -5.95 -38.31 15.39
N THR A 109 -4.62 -38.16 15.37
CA THR A 109 -3.71 -39.06 16.09
C THR A 109 -3.61 -38.74 17.58
N PHE A 110 -3.93 -37.51 17.99
CA PHE A 110 -3.94 -37.09 19.39
C PHE A 110 -5.36 -37.15 19.97
N SER A 111 -5.48 -37.26 21.30
CA SER A 111 -6.78 -37.39 21.95
C SER A 111 -7.53 -36.06 22.02
N ASN A 112 -6.78 -34.95 22.10
CA ASN A 112 -7.31 -33.60 22.09
C ASN A 112 -6.28 -32.59 21.53
N ASP A 113 -6.75 -31.40 21.17
CA ASP A 113 -5.93 -30.33 20.59
C ASP A 113 -4.81 -29.87 21.54
N LYS A 114 -5.08 -29.87 22.85
CA LYS A 114 -4.12 -29.45 23.88
C LYS A 114 -2.92 -30.40 23.94
N GLU A 115 -3.18 -31.70 23.90
CA GLU A 115 -2.17 -32.75 23.91
C GLU A 115 -1.28 -32.68 22.66
N MET A 116 -1.89 -32.41 21.49
CA MET A 116 -1.15 -32.17 20.26
C MET A 116 -0.22 -30.95 20.39
N CYS A 117 -0.76 -29.83 20.87
CA CYS A 117 0.00 -28.60 21.08
C CYS A 117 1.18 -28.83 22.04
N GLU A 118 0.95 -29.49 23.17
CA GLU A 118 1.99 -29.81 24.15
C GLU A 118 3.07 -30.74 23.57
N ALA A 119 2.66 -31.80 22.87
CA ALA A 119 3.58 -32.77 22.26
C ALA A 119 4.44 -32.16 21.14
N LEU A 120 3.89 -31.22 20.39
CA LEU A 120 4.57 -30.54 19.29
C LEU A 120 5.24 -29.22 19.70
N GLY A 121 4.99 -28.73 20.92
CA GLY A 121 5.47 -27.44 21.41
C GLY A 121 4.84 -26.25 20.68
N LEU A 122 3.57 -26.35 20.31
CA LEU A 122 2.80 -25.29 19.66
C LEU A 122 1.99 -24.51 20.69
N ASP A 123 1.85 -23.20 20.51
CA ASP A 123 1.02 -22.37 21.40
C ASP A 123 -0.48 -22.59 21.14
N ALA A 124 -0.87 -22.61 19.87
CA ALA A 124 -2.24 -22.83 19.43
C ALA A 124 -2.30 -23.42 18.02
N LEU A 125 -3.38 -24.12 17.72
CA LEU A 125 -3.73 -24.54 16.37
C LEU A 125 -4.53 -23.43 15.68
N PRO A 126 -4.22 -23.10 14.41
CA PRO A 126 -5.08 -22.23 13.61
C PRO A 126 -6.52 -22.74 13.51
N GLU A 127 -7.49 -21.83 13.57
CA GLU A 127 -8.94 -22.14 13.57
C GLU A 127 -9.37 -22.99 12.38
N ASP A 128 -8.70 -22.85 11.23
CA ASP A 128 -9.03 -23.61 10.02
C ASP A 128 -8.64 -25.10 10.07
N PHE A 129 -7.93 -25.55 11.11
CA PHE A 129 -7.54 -26.94 11.27
C PHE A 129 -8.52 -27.69 12.16
N HIS A 130 -9.63 -28.11 11.55
CA HIS A 130 -10.57 -29.03 12.18
C HIS A 130 -10.53 -30.41 11.53
N PRO A 131 -10.51 -31.49 12.33
CA PRO A 131 -10.41 -32.83 11.81
C PRO A 131 -11.70 -33.24 11.12
N ASN A 132 -11.62 -33.57 9.83
CA ASN A 132 -12.77 -34.14 9.13
C ASN A 132 -13.08 -35.54 9.69
N SER A 133 -14.35 -35.95 9.73
CA SER A 133 -14.77 -37.23 10.32
C SER A 133 -14.22 -38.45 9.58
N GLN A 134 -13.78 -38.25 8.33
CA GLN A 134 -13.28 -39.30 7.44
C GLN A 134 -11.75 -39.41 7.41
N THR A 135 -11.02 -38.50 8.08
CA THR A 135 -9.54 -38.48 8.01
C THR A 135 -8.98 -39.55 8.95
N PRO A 136 -8.21 -40.55 8.46
CA PRO A 136 -7.58 -41.55 9.32
C PRO A 136 -6.45 -40.92 10.14
N PRO A 137 -6.10 -41.50 11.30
CA PRO A 137 -4.92 -41.10 12.06
C PRO A 137 -3.62 -41.45 11.29
N ALA A 138 -2.54 -40.72 11.58
CA ALA A 138 -1.24 -40.97 10.98
C ALA A 138 -0.70 -42.38 11.32
N SER A 139 -0.33 -43.16 10.30
CA SER A 139 0.39 -44.43 10.47
C SER A 139 1.87 -44.21 10.79
N ASP A 140 2.52 -43.27 10.11
CA ASP A 140 3.88 -42.78 10.41
C ASP A 140 3.81 -41.35 10.97
N LEU A 141 3.75 -41.25 12.30
CA LEU A 141 3.64 -39.98 13.00
C LEU A 141 4.85 -39.08 12.74
N LEU A 142 6.07 -39.62 12.80
CA LEU A 142 7.31 -38.83 12.65
C LEU A 142 7.45 -38.27 11.23
N GLY A 143 7.22 -39.10 10.21
CA GLY A 143 7.26 -38.67 8.81
C GLY A 143 6.19 -37.64 8.50
N THR A 144 4.96 -37.86 8.97
CA THR A 144 3.84 -36.92 8.77
C THR A 144 4.13 -35.56 9.40
N ILE A 145 4.63 -35.56 10.64
CA ILE A 145 5.01 -34.34 11.36
C ILE A 145 6.18 -33.60 10.68
N SER A 146 7.17 -34.33 10.16
CA SER A 146 8.30 -33.73 9.43
C SER A 146 7.84 -33.04 8.15
N THR A 147 6.98 -33.71 7.36
CA THR A 147 6.41 -33.15 6.14
C THR A 147 5.55 -31.92 6.43
N PHE A 148 4.71 -31.99 7.47
CA PHE A 148 3.87 -30.87 7.92
C PHE A 148 4.72 -29.61 8.17
N ASP A 149 5.82 -29.75 8.89
CA ASP A 149 6.71 -28.62 9.23
C ASP A 149 7.45 -28.04 8.04
N GLN A 150 7.92 -28.89 7.13
CA GLN A 150 8.55 -28.40 5.91
C GLN A 150 7.57 -27.55 5.12
N LEU A 151 6.31 -27.98 5.03
CA LEU A 151 5.26 -27.21 4.38
C LEU A 151 4.92 -25.92 5.14
N CYS A 152 4.80 -25.96 6.47
CA CYS A 152 4.58 -24.76 7.28
C CYS A 152 5.72 -23.75 7.13
N LYS A 153 6.98 -24.20 7.13
CA LYS A 153 8.15 -23.34 6.90
C LYS A 153 8.14 -22.73 5.50
N GLN A 154 7.84 -23.52 4.48
CA GLN A 154 7.71 -23.03 3.11
C GLN A 154 6.58 -22.01 3.00
N TYR A 155 5.42 -22.29 3.59
CA TYR A 155 4.29 -21.36 3.65
C TYR A 155 4.69 -20.05 4.34
N ASN A 156 5.24 -20.11 5.55
CA ASN A 156 5.64 -18.94 6.32
C ASN A 156 6.70 -18.11 5.58
N ALA A 157 7.68 -18.76 4.95
CA ALA A 157 8.68 -18.08 4.14
C ALA A 157 8.03 -17.31 2.97
N ARG A 158 7.06 -17.91 2.29
CA ARG A 158 6.33 -17.27 1.19
C ARG A 158 5.44 -16.12 1.67
N VAL A 159 4.78 -16.26 2.82
CA VAL A 159 3.97 -15.19 3.41
C VAL A 159 4.85 -14.02 3.84
N ARG A 160 6.01 -14.28 4.45
CA ARG A 160 6.98 -13.23 4.82
C ARG A 160 7.51 -12.50 3.59
N ASP A 161 7.88 -13.24 2.55
CA ASP A 161 8.35 -12.70 1.26
C ASP A 161 7.28 -11.81 0.59
N LEU A 162 6.03 -12.30 0.53
CA LEU A 162 4.88 -11.53 0.07
C LEU A 162 4.71 -10.25 0.88
N THR A 163 4.65 -10.37 2.21
CA THR A 163 4.41 -9.23 3.12
C THR A 163 5.47 -8.16 2.93
N TYR A 164 6.74 -8.56 2.85
CA TYR A 164 7.86 -7.64 2.64
C TYR A 164 7.75 -6.90 1.30
N HIS A 165 7.70 -7.63 0.18
CA HIS A 165 7.71 -7.01 -1.14
C HIS A 165 6.44 -6.22 -1.45
N TYR A 166 5.28 -6.69 -0.96
CA TYR A 166 4.03 -5.97 -1.11
C TYR A 166 4.06 -4.64 -0.37
N LEU A 167 4.41 -4.65 0.92
CA LEU A 167 4.44 -3.44 1.72
C LEU A 167 5.54 -2.47 1.27
N GLU A 168 6.69 -2.96 0.83
CA GLU A 168 7.76 -2.07 0.31
C GLU A 168 7.33 -1.37 -0.98
N ASN A 169 6.66 -2.08 -1.90
CA ASN A 169 6.13 -1.42 -3.10
C ASN A 169 5.04 -0.40 -2.76
N LEU A 170 4.16 -0.70 -1.79
CA LEU A 170 3.17 0.29 -1.31
C LEU A 170 3.84 1.50 -0.65
N ARG A 171 4.93 1.30 0.10
CA ARG A 171 5.72 2.37 0.72
C ARG A 171 6.34 3.28 -0.32
N LEU A 172 7.00 2.71 -1.34
CA LEU A 172 7.58 3.47 -2.46
C LEU A 172 6.50 4.21 -3.26
N ALA A 173 5.37 3.57 -3.52
CA ALA A 173 4.23 4.23 -4.15
C ALA A 173 3.75 5.43 -3.31
N HIS A 174 3.62 5.25 -1.99
CA HIS A 174 3.21 6.31 -1.08
C HIS A 174 4.19 7.49 -1.07
N GLU A 175 5.49 7.23 -0.94
CA GLU A 175 6.55 8.25 -1.00
C GLU A 175 6.48 9.07 -2.29
N ASN A 176 6.30 8.40 -3.44
CA ASN A 176 6.15 9.06 -4.73
C ASN A 176 4.85 9.88 -4.83
N THR A 177 3.74 9.40 -4.25
CA THR A 177 2.50 10.17 -4.22
C THR A 177 2.63 11.45 -3.39
N GLU A 178 3.31 11.39 -2.25
CA GLU A 178 3.54 12.55 -1.38
C GLU A 178 4.52 13.54 -1.99
N ALA A 179 5.58 13.06 -2.65
CA ALA A 179 6.50 13.90 -3.41
C ALA A 179 5.77 14.67 -4.53
N SER A 180 4.93 13.96 -5.29
CA SER A 180 4.09 14.57 -6.34
C SER A 180 3.15 15.63 -5.78
N LYS A 181 2.44 15.34 -4.67
CA LYS A 181 1.56 16.30 -3.99
C LYS A 181 2.32 17.54 -3.50
N LYS A 182 3.48 17.36 -2.87
CA LYS A 182 4.32 18.46 -2.37
C LYS A 182 4.72 19.40 -3.51
N ARG A 183 5.11 18.86 -4.67
CA ARG A 183 5.43 19.67 -5.86
C ARG A 183 4.22 20.35 -6.47
N GLN A 184 3.04 19.73 -6.44
CA GLN A 184 1.80 20.37 -6.89
C GLN A 184 1.44 21.56 -5.99
N LEU A 185 1.56 21.42 -4.66
CA LEU A 185 1.32 22.51 -3.73
C LEU A 185 2.30 23.68 -3.90
N ALA A 186 3.56 23.40 -4.24
CA ALA A 186 4.54 24.44 -4.56
C ALA A 186 4.19 25.20 -5.86
N ASN A 187 3.59 24.51 -6.84
CA ASN A 187 3.21 25.07 -8.13
C ASN A 187 1.69 25.25 -8.23
N ARG A 188 1.11 26.12 -7.39
CA ARG A 188 -0.36 26.38 -7.31
C ARG A 188 -1.03 26.73 -8.65
N SER A 189 -0.30 27.26 -9.64
CA SER A 189 -0.82 27.57 -10.97
C SER A 189 -0.93 26.36 -11.91
N LEU A 190 -0.35 25.22 -11.52
CA LEU A 190 -0.37 23.96 -12.27
C LEU A 190 -1.22 22.94 -11.50
N LEU A 191 -2.50 23.25 -11.28
CA LEU A 191 -3.44 22.20 -10.89
C LEU A 191 -3.51 21.20 -12.04
N PRO A 192 -3.18 19.92 -11.81
CA PRO A 192 -3.13 18.95 -12.88
C PRO A 192 -4.52 18.68 -13.45
N ALA A 193 -4.61 18.48 -14.76
CA ALA A 193 -5.83 18.04 -15.45
C ALA A 193 -6.18 16.55 -15.20
N TYR A 194 -5.43 15.86 -14.34
CA TYR A 194 -5.51 14.42 -14.10
C TYR A 194 -5.89 14.11 -12.65
N ALA A 195 -6.65 13.01 -12.47
CA ALA A 195 -7.18 12.61 -11.18
C ALA A 195 -6.06 12.29 -10.16
N PRO A 196 -6.18 12.72 -8.89
CA PRO A 196 -5.18 12.42 -7.86
C PRO A 196 -5.07 10.91 -7.61
N ILE A 197 -3.86 10.44 -7.31
CA ILE A 197 -3.66 9.05 -6.86
C ILE A 197 -4.26 8.93 -5.45
N ALA A 198 -5.03 7.87 -5.22
CA ALA A 198 -5.66 7.60 -3.94
C ALA A 198 -4.61 7.50 -2.82
N LYS A 199 -4.97 7.95 -1.62
CA LYS A 199 -4.11 7.77 -0.44
C LYS A 199 -4.03 6.28 -0.12
N ILE A 200 -2.81 5.78 -0.02
CA ILE A 200 -2.52 4.39 0.37
C ILE A 200 -2.45 4.34 1.89
N ASP A 201 -3.28 3.49 2.51
CA ASP A 201 -3.21 3.18 3.93
C ASP A 201 -2.38 1.90 4.13
N ILE A 202 -1.10 2.06 4.44
CA ILE A 202 -0.15 0.94 4.55
C ILE A 202 -0.50 0.04 5.74
N GLU A 203 -1.03 0.61 6.83
CA GLU A 203 -1.38 -0.14 8.04
C GLU A 203 -2.59 -1.03 7.77
N ALA A 204 -3.65 -0.47 7.16
CA ALA A 204 -4.81 -1.26 6.75
C ALA A 204 -4.43 -2.39 5.77
N GLN A 205 -3.50 -2.13 4.84
CA GLN A 205 -3.01 -3.15 3.91
C GLN A 205 -2.17 -4.24 4.60
N ARG A 206 -1.38 -3.88 5.63
CA ARG A 206 -0.66 -4.86 6.44
C ARG A 206 -1.63 -5.77 7.20
N GLU A 207 -2.63 -5.20 7.85
CA GLU A 207 -3.66 -5.98 8.55
C GLU A 207 -4.42 -6.90 7.60
N TYR A 208 -4.75 -6.41 6.40
CA TYR A 208 -5.36 -7.22 5.35
C TYR A 208 -4.53 -8.46 5.00
N ILE A 209 -3.22 -8.31 4.78
CA ILE A 209 -2.33 -9.43 4.46
C ILE A 209 -2.22 -10.40 5.64
N GLN A 210 -2.07 -9.90 6.87
CA GLN A 210 -1.97 -10.72 8.07
C GLN A 210 -3.24 -11.54 8.31
N LYS A 211 -4.40 -10.95 8.08
CA LYS A 211 -5.70 -11.64 8.20
C LYS A 211 -5.91 -12.66 7.08
N ARG A 212 -5.50 -12.34 5.86
CA ARG A 212 -5.67 -13.22 4.69
C ARG A 212 -4.70 -14.40 4.70
N PHE A 213 -3.48 -14.19 5.18
CA PHE A 213 -2.41 -15.17 5.22
C PHE A 213 -1.77 -15.20 6.62
N PRO A 214 -2.46 -15.78 7.61
CA PRO A 214 -1.93 -15.89 8.96
C PRO A 214 -0.70 -16.80 8.96
N LEU A 215 0.35 -16.40 9.69
CA LEU A 215 1.52 -17.25 9.86
C LEU A 215 1.14 -18.52 10.64
N LEU A 216 1.64 -19.65 10.16
CA LEU A 216 1.45 -20.94 10.81
C LEU A 216 2.45 -21.08 11.95
N PRO A 217 2.10 -21.81 13.03
CA PRO A 217 2.98 -21.94 14.17
C PRO A 217 4.26 -22.68 13.78
N GLU A 218 5.41 -22.11 14.11
CA GLU A 218 6.72 -22.73 13.90
C GLU A 218 7.06 -23.61 15.08
N ARG A 219 7.65 -24.78 14.80
CA ARG A 219 7.97 -25.74 15.83
C ARG A 219 9.31 -25.42 16.50
N PRO A 220 9.41 -25.58 17.82
CA PRO A 220 10.67 -25.43 18.53
C PRO A 220 11.65 -26.55 18.16
N HIS A 221 12.95 -26.30 18.29
CA HIS A 221 14.00 -27.23 17.85
C HIS A 221 13.95 -28.60 18.55
N ASP A 222 13.36 -28.68 19.74
CA ASP A 222 13.28 -29.87 20.59
C ASP A 222 12.00 -30.72 20.39
N TRP A 223 11.16 -30.39 19.40
CA TRP A 223 9.87 -31.07 19.16
C TRP A 223 9.99 -32.59 19.05
N GLN A 224 11.08 -33.10 18.46
CA GLN A 224 11.30 -34.55 18.32
C GLN A 224 11.46 -35.24 19.67
N SER A 225 12.18 -34.59 20.60
CA SER A 225 12.42 -35.10 21.95
C SER A 225 11.12 -35.11 22.75
N ARG A 226 10.30 -34.07 22.60
CA ARG A 226 8.97 -33.98 23.22
C ARG A 226 8.05 -35.09 22.72
N LEU A 227 7.98 -35.28 21.40
CA LEU A 227 7.18 -36.33 20.78
C LEU A 227 7.60 -37.74 21.24
N LYS A 228 8.91 -38.02 21.32
CA LYS A 228 9.41 -39.30 21.84
C LYS A 228 9.02 -39.51 23.31
N THR A 229 9.04 -38.43 24.11
CA THR A 229 8.64 -38.48 25.52
C THR A 229 7.15 -38.77 25.66
N TRP A 230 6.32 -38.11 24.85
CA TRP A 230 4.89 -38.35 24.76
C TRP A 230 4.56 -39.78 24.30
N GLN A 231 5.22 -40.27 23.26
CA GLN A 231 4.99 -41.63 22.75
C GLN A 231 5.31 -42.70 23.83
N ARG A 232 6.34 -42.45 24.66
CA ARG A 232 6.68 -43.28 25.82
C ARG A 232 5.65 -43.18 26.95
N SER A 233 5.00 -42.04 27.14
CA SER A 233 3.94 -41.91 28.15
C SER A 233 2.64 -42.60 27.72
N GLN A 234 2.35 -42.68 26.43
CA GLN A 234 1.19 -43.42 25.88
C GLN A 234 1.38 -44.94 25.90
N HIS A 235 2.61 -45.42 25.76
CA HIS A 235 2.96 -46.84 25.90
C HIS A 235 3.86 -47.07 27.13
N PRO A 236 3.33 -46.96 28.36
CA PRO A 236 4.12 -47.24 29.55
C PRO A 236 4.60 -48.69 29.52
N ALA A 237 5.88 -48.91 29.87
CA ALA A 237 6.47 -50.24 29.97
C ALA A 237 5.57 -51.17 30.80
N LEU A 238 5.49 -52.45 30.40
CA LEU A 238 4.62 -53.46 31.01
C LEU A 238 4.65 -53.43 32.55
N TRP A 239 5.83 -53.27 33.16
CA TRP A 239 5.98 -53.16 34.61
C TRP A 239 5.25 -51.95 35.23
N ARG A 240 5.25 -50.77 34.58
CA ARG A 240 4.47 -49.62 35.06
C ARG A 240 2.96 -49.78 34.90
N ARG A 241 2.50 -50.66 33.99
CA ARG A 241 1.08 -51.03 33.89
C ARG A 241 0.68 -51.98 35.02
N ILE A 242 1.55 -52.92 35.38
CA ILE A 242 1.33 -53.90 36.46
C ILE A 242 1.37 -53.23 37.85
N PHE A 243 2.27 -52.27 38.08
CA PHE A 243 2.43 -51.62 39.39
C PHE A 243 1.58 -50.34 39.59
N LYS A 244 0.79 -49.90 38.61
CA LYS A 244 -0.17 -48.79 38.77
C LYS A 244 -1.58 -49.25 39.17
N SER A 245 -1.84 -50.55 39.19
CA SER A 245 -3.13 -51.15 39.54
C SER A 245 -3.16 -51.74 40.96
N ALA A 246 -2.27 -51.28 41.86
CA ALA A 246 -2.25 -51.64 43.28
C ALA A 246 -2.48 -50.39 44.14
#